data_AF-A0A5S3RK06-F1
#
_entry.id   AF-A0A5S3RK06-F1
#
_cell.length_a   1.000
_cell.length_b   1.000
_cell.length_c   1.000
_cell.angle_alpha   90.00
_cell.angle_beta   90.00
_cell.angle_gamma   90.00
#
_symmetry.space_group_name_H-M   'P 1'
#
loop_
_entity.id
_entity.type
_entity.pdbx_description
1 polymer ?
#
loop_
_entity_poly.entity_id
_entity_poly.type
_entity_poly.pdbx_seq_one_letter_code
_entity_poly.pdbx_strand_id
1 'polypeptide(L)' 'MGQLKPQKNVYAVIDLGSNSFHMLIAKSIAGGLQTIGRVKRKVRLAAGLNEDNLLSTQAMQRGWECLALFC' A
#
# COMPACT_ATOMS: atom_id res chain seq x y z
N MET A 1 -5.75 14.40 -26.32
CA MET A 1 -5.80 13.34 -25.28
C MET A 1 -4.39 12.79 -25.11
N GLY A 2 -3.65 13.29 -24.11
CA GLY A 2 -2.25 12.91 -23.90
C GLY A 2 -2.16 11.53 -23.26
N GLN A 3 -1.51 10.58 -23.95
CA GLN A 3 -1.19 9.27 -23.39
C GLN A 3 -0.25 9.46 -22.19
N LEU A 4 -0.66 8.97 -21.00
CA LEU A 4 0.22 8.80 -19.85
C LEU A 4 1.26 7.74 -20.22
N LYS A 5 2.42 8.17 -20.75
CA LYS A 5 3.57 7.28 -20.91
C LYS A 5 4.02 6.88 -19.50
N PRO A 6 4.11 5.58 -19.17
CA PRO A 6 4.65 5.18 -17.88
C PRO A 6 6.05 5.81 -17.74
N GLN A 7 6.26 6.57 -16.68
CA GLN A 7 7.57 7.11 -16.37
C GLN A 7 8.49 5.92 -16.17
N LYS A 8 9.37 5.66 -17.14
CA LYS A 8 10.47 4.70 -16.97
C LYS A 8 11.19 5.07 -15.67
N ASN A 9 11.41 4.08 -14.81
CA ASN A 9 12.12 4.16 -13.53
C ASN A 9 11.29 4.58 -12.31
N VAL A 10 9.95 4.55 -12.33
CA VAL A 10 9.12 4.68 -11.11
C VAL A 10 8.69 3.31 -10.59
N TYR A 11 8.82 3.10 -9.29
CA TYR A 11 8.51 1.88 -8.57
C TYR A 11 7.55 2.20 -7.42
N ALA A 12 6.58 1.32 -7.19
CA ALA A 12 5.73 1.36 -6.01
C ALA A 12 6.00 0.10 -5.18
N VAL A 13 6.09 0.26 -3.87
CA VAL A 13 6.17 -0.82 -2.89
C VAL A 13 5.00 -0.68 -1.95
N ILE A 14 4.24 -1.77 -1.77
CA ILE A 14 3.16 -1.85 -0.80
C ILE A 14 3.53 -2.90 0.25
N ASP A 15 3.46 -2.49 1.51
CA ASP A 15 3.68 -3.33 2.69
C ASP A 15 2.36 -3.45 3.47
N LEU A 16 1.92 -4.69 3.71
CA LEU A 16 0.62 -5.01 4.30
C LEU A 16 0.81 -5.59 5.71
N GLY A 17 1.07 -4.72 6.68
CA GLY A 17 1.22 -5.11 8.08
C GLY A 17 -0.13 -5.33 8.80
N SER A 18 -0.08 -6.10 9.88
CA SER A 18 -1.26 -6.43 10.70
C SER A 18 -1.90 -5.20 11.38
N ASN A 19 -1.13 -4.14 11.63
CA ASN A 19 -1.63 -2.89 12.20
C ASN A 19 -1.81 -1.78 11.15
N SER A 20 -0.91 -1.69 10.17
CA SER A 20 -0.88 -0.60 9.20
C SER A 20 -0.40 -1.08 7.85
N PHE A 21 -0.95 -0.48 6.79
CA PHE A 21 -0.45 -0.61 5.43
C PHE A 21 0.39 0.61 5.07
N HIS A 22 1.43 0.38 4.28
CA HIS A 22 2.34 1.41 3.79
C HIS A 22 2.46 1.31 2.27
N MET A 23 2.47 2.45 1.60
CA MET A 23 2.86 2.57 0.20
C MET A 23 4.04 3.52 0.09
N LEU A 24 5.06 3.14 -0.68
CA LEU A 24 6.20 3.99 -1.02
C LEU A 24 6.34 4.02 -2.54
N ILE A 25 6.43 5.23 -3.10
CA ILE A 25 6.71 5.44 -4.51
C ILE A 25 8.14 5.97 -4.60
N ALA A 26 8.99 5.31 -5.39
CA ALA A 26 10.37 5.69 -5.61
C ALA A 26 10.66 5.85 -7.10
N LYS A 27 11.58 6.76 -7.44
CA LYS A 27 12.10 6.95 -8.79
C LYS A 27 13.58 6.62 -8.81
N SER A 28 14.03 5.79 -9.76
CA SER A 28 15.45 5.57 -9.99
C SER A 28 16.06 6.74 -10.78
N ILE A 29 17.07 7.37 -10.19
CA ILE A 29 17.78 8.55 -10.70
C ILE A 29 19.27 8.32 -10.48
N ALA A 30 20.06 8.38 -11.55
CA ALA A 30 21.53 8.26 -11.51
C ALA A 30 22.03 7.03 -10.72
N GLY A 31 21.34 5.89 -10.83
CA GLY A 31 21.71 4.65 -10.13
C GLY A 31 21.24 4.55 -8.68
N GLY A 32 20.59 5.59 -8.12
CA GLY A 32 19.99 5.58 -6.79
C GLY A 32 18.45 5.59 -6.82
N LEU A 33 17.81 5.30 -5.69
CA LEU A 33 16.35 5.38 -5.53
C LEU A 33 15.96 6.61 -4.72
N GLN A 34 15.24 7.55 -5.33
CA GLN A 34 14.65 8.70 -4.66
C GLN A 34 13.21 8.39 -4.28
N THR A 35 12.84 8.48 -3.00
CA THR A 35 11.42 8.40 -2.60
C THR A 35 10.69 9.67 -3.06
N ILE A 36 9.60 9.51 -3.81
CA ILE A 36 8.76 10.59 -4.34
C ILE A 36 7.32 10.57 -3.80
N GLY A 37 6.94 9.52 -3.05
CA GLY A 37 5.65 9.46 -2.37
C GLY A 37 5.65 8.45 -1.23
N ARG A 38 4.91 8.75 -0.16
CA ARG A 38 4.69 7.82 0.97
C ARG A 38 3.26 7.96 1.48
N VAL A 39 2.61 6.84 1.74
CA VAL A 39 1.31 6.78 2.40
C VAL A 39 1.38 5.75 3.51
N LYS A 40 0.82 6.08 4.68
CA LYS A 40 0.66 5.17 5.82
C LYS A 40 -0.74 5.26 6.35
N ARG A 41 -1.40 4.11 6.52
CA ARG A 41 -2.77 4.03 7.04
C ARG A 41 -2.89 2.92 8.07
N LYS A 42 -3.50 3.23 9.21
CA LYS A 42 -3.85 2.22 10.22
C LYS A 42 -5.05 1.44 9.71
N VAL A 43 -4.88 0.14 9.54
CA VAL A 43 -5.94 -0.79 9.08
C VAL A 43 -6.40 -1.69 10.23
N ARG A 44 -5.47 -2.04 11.13
CA ARG A 44 -5.71 -2.91 12.31
C ARG A 44 -6.41 -4.21 11.92
N LEU A 45 -5.79 -4.97 11.02
CA LEU A 45 -6.23 -6.31 10.67
C LEU A 45 -6.21 -7.25 11.89
N ALA A 46 -5.15 -7.15 12.72
CA ALA A 46 -5.01 -7.98 13.91
C ALA A 46 -6.20 -7.89 14.87
N ALA A 47 -6.85 -6.72 14.95
CA ALA A 47 -8.02 -6.51 15.80
C ALA A 47 -9.28 -7.25 15.33
N GLY A 48 -9.27 -7.86 14.14
CA GLY A 48 -10.36 -8.68 13.63
C GLY A 48 -9.97 -10.13 13.39
N LEU A 49 -8.86 -10.61 13.95
CA LEU A 49 -8.52 -12.03 13.93
C LEU A 49 -9.36 -12.79 14.97
N ASN A 50 -9.88 -13.95 14.59
CA ASN A 50 -10.45 -14.91 15.53
C ASN A 50 -9.37 -15.87 16.06
N GLU A 51 -9.77 -16.85 16.87
CA GLU A 51 -8.86 -17.85 17.47
C GLU A 51 -8.11 -18.70 16.44
N ASP A 52 -8.67 -18.86 15.23
CA ASP A 52 -8.07 -19.58 14.11
C ASP A 52 -7.19 -18.68 13.22
N ASN A 53 -6.92 -17.44 13.62
CA ASN A 53 -6.22 -16.43 12.83
C ASN A 53 -6.90 -16.07 11.50
N LEU A 54 -8.23 -16.20 11.43
CA LEU A 54 -9.02 -15.76 10.29
C LEU A 54 -9.52 -14.33 10.48
N LEU A 55 -9.46 -13.53 9.42
CA LEU A 55 -9.92 -12.16 9.44
C LEU A 55 -11.45 -12.09 9.36
N SER A 56 -12.04 -11.28 10.23
CA SER A 56 -13.43 -10.87 10.10
C SER A 56 -13.65 -10.03 8.84
N THR A 57 -14.86 -10.08 8.30
CA THR A 57 -15.26 -9.27 7.13
C THR A 57 -15.01 -7.78 7.35
N GLN A 58 -15.22 -7.28 8.57
CA GLN A 58 -14.96 -5.88 8.92
C GLN A 58 -13.47 -5.52 8.84
N ALA A 59 -12.57 -6.43 9.23
CA ALA A 59 -11.14 -6.22 9.10
C ALA A 59 -10.69 -6.25 7.63
N MET A 60 -11.22 -7.19 6.85
CA MET A 60 -10.97 -7.24 5.40
C MET A 60 -11.45 -5.97 4.69
N GLN A 61 -12.65 -5.48 5.03
CA GLN A 61 -13.23 -4.26 4.46
C GLN A 61 -12.32 -3.04 4.67
N ARG A 62 -11.80 -2.83 5.88
CA ARG A 62 -10.81 -1.76 6.14
C ARG A 62 -9.54 -1.93 5.30
N GLY A 63 -9.14 -3.18 5.05
CA GLY A 63 -8.01 -3.51 4.18
C GLY A 63 -8.28 -3.09 2.73
N TRP A 64 -9.44 -3.48 2.17
CA TRP A 64 -9.83 -3.12 0.81
C TRP A 64 -10.00 -1.61 0.63
N GLU A 65 -10.63 -0.92 1.59
CA GLU A 65 -10.74 0.54 1.58
C GLU A 65 -9.36 1.21 1.56
N CYS A 66 -8.39 0.68 2.31
CA CYS A 66 -7.02 1.19 2.28
C CYS A 66 -6.35 0.93 0.93
N LEU A 67 -6.54 -0.25 0.33
CA LEU A 67 -5.96 -0.59 -0.96
C LEU A 67 -6.56 0.24 -2.10
N ALA A 68 -7.86 0.53 -2.05
CA ALA A 68 -8.53 1.40 -3.02
C ALA A 68 -7.96 2.84 -3.04
N LEU A 69 -7.34 3.30 -1.93
CA LEU A 69 -6.64 4.58 -1.87
C LEU A 69 -5.24 4.54 -2.51
N PHE A 70 -4.69 3.35 -2.77
CA PHE A 70 -3.38 3.18 -3.41
C PHE A 70 -3.49 2.99 -4.94
N CYS A 71 -4.71 2.70 -5.44
CA CYS A 71 -5.02 2.47 -6.85
C CYS A 71 -5.14 3.76 -7.67
#